data_AF-A0A7S0Q5A1-F1
#
_entry.id   AF-A0A7S0Q5A1-F1
#
_cell.length_a   1.000
_cell.length_b   1.000
_cell.length_c   1.000
_cell.angle_alpha   90.00
_cell.angle_beta   90.00
_cell.angle_gamma   90.00
#
_symmetry.space_group_name_H-M   'P 1'
#
loop_
_entity.id
_entity.type
_entity.pdbx_description
1 polymer ?
#
loop_
_entity_poly.entity_id
_entity_poly.type
_entity_poly.pdbx_seq_one_letter_code
_entity_poly.pdbx_strand_id
1 'polypeptide(L)'
;IGSNLMNILPALSARKWSDDDLVKDIASVTGVLQQYVVTLSSYDKYHAEVMSGHLEWSPVHTERFFRENIDKFAEDNFQLARVLVALLEADNALTVEVTCYDLGEFARFHPDGRRVLDKLGAKR
;
A
#
# COMPACT_ATOMS: atom_id res chain seq x y z
N ILE A 1 -2.37 -6.43 2.05
CA ILE A 1 -3.28 -6.50 3.23
C ILE A 1 -4.69 -6.35 2.69
N GLY A 2 -5.34 -7.47 2.34
CA GLY A 2 -6.52 -7.49 1.46
C GLY A 2 -7.75 -8.15 2.11
N SER A 3 -8.03 -7.88 3.38
CA SER A 3 -9.24 -8.43 4.00
C SER A 3 -10.39 -7.43 3.88
N ASN A 4 -11.38 -7.78 3.04
CA ASN A 4 -12.74 -7.21 3.01
C ASN A 4 -13.42 -7.15 4.39
N LEU A 5 -12.78 -7.72 5.41
CA LEU A 5 -13.11 -7.66 6.82
C LEU A 5 -13.32 -6.21 7.33
N MET A 6 -12.59 -5.23 6.79
CA MET A 6 -12.81 -3.80 7.11
C MET A 6 -14.20 -3.30 6.72
N ASN A 7 -14.76 -3.84 5.63
CA ASN A 7 -16.08 -3.49 5.14
C ASN A 7 -17.17 -4.36 5.81
N ILE A 8 -16.82 -5.58 6.22
CA ILE A 8 -17.76 -6.56 6.80
C ILE A 8 -17.97 -6.32 8.30
N LEU A 9 -16.94 -5.93 9.06
CA LEU A 9 -17.04 -5.71 10.51
C LEU A 9 -18.09 -4.65 10.90
N PRO A 10 -18.20 -3.49 10.24
CA PRO A 10 -19.27 -2.53 10.51
C PRO A 10 -20.66 -3.12 10.27
N ALA A 11 -20.82 -3.96 9.25
CA ALA A 11 -22.08 -4.65 8.95
C ALA A 11 -22.43 -5.71 10.00
N LEU A 12 -21.43 -6.44 10.51
CA LEU A 12 -21.60 -7.41 11.59
C LEU A 12 -21.95 -6.73 12.92
N SER A 13 -21.30 -5.61 13.25
CA SER A 13 -21.58 -4.84 14.48
C SER A 13 -22.94 -4.13 14.46
N ALA A 14 -23.46 -3.77 13.28
CA ALA A 14 -24.80 -3.16 13.14
C ALA A 14 -25.95 -4.17 13.26
N ARG A 15 -25.66 -5.47 13.17
CA ARG A 15 -26.67 -6.53 13.27
C ARG A 15 -26.98 -6.80 14.75
N LYS A 16 -28.26 -7.05 15.05
CA LYS A 16 -28.68 -7.54 16.38
C LYS A 16 -28.39 -9.03 16.48
N TRP A 17 -27.48 -9.40 17.39
CA TRP A 17 -27.19 -10.77 17.77
C TRP A 17 -27.88 -11.07 19.10
N SER A 18 -28.41 -12.29 19.23
CA SER A 18 -29.04 -12.77 20.47
C SER A 18 -28.06 -13.42 21.44
N ASP A 19 -26.81 -13.60 21.01
CA ASP A 19 -25.74 -14.26 21.74
C ASP A 19 -24.77 -13.19 22.26
N ASP A 20 -24.71 -13.03 23.58
CA ASP A 20 -23.91 -12.01 24.24
C ASP A 20 -22.40 -12.26 24.11
N ASP A 21 -21.97 -13.51 23.91
CA ASP A 21 -20.55 -13.83 23.74
C ASP A 21 -20.09 -13.50 22.32
N LEU A 22 -20.93 -13.75 21.30
CA LEU A 22 -20.68 -13.28 19.94
C LEU A 22 -20.56 -11.75 19.86
N VAL A 23 -21.39 -11.00 20.59
CA VAL A 23 -21.30 -9.52 20.62
C VAL A 23 -19.97 -9.07 21.20
N LYS A 24 -19.50 -9.69 22.29
CA LYS A 24 -18.20 -9.38 22.90
C LYS A 24 -17.04 -9.71 21.98
N ASP A 25 -17.08 -10.85 21.30
CA ASP A 25 -16.03 -11.27 20.37
C ASP A 25 -15.94 -10.32 19.16
N ILE A 26 -17.08 -9.97 18.57
CA ILE A 26 -17.13 -8.99 17.46
C ILE A 26 -16.59 -7.63 17.93
N ALA A 27 -16.95 -7.17 19.13
CA ALA A 27 -16.45 -5.91 19.69
C ALA A 27 -14.94 -5.96 19.96
N SER A 28 -14.43 -7.08 20.48
CA SER A 28 -13.01 -7.31 20.76
C SER A 28 -12.18 -7.29 19.48
N VAL A 29 -12.59 -8.06 18.47
CA VAL A 29 -11.93 -8.09 17.16
C VAL A 29 -11.98 -6.71 16.51
N THR A 30 -13.13 -6.02 16.56
CA THR A 30 -13.27 -4.66 16.01
C THR A 30 -12.32 -3.67 16.70
N GLY A 31 -12.19 -3.71 18.02
CA GLY A 31 -11.32 -2.82 18.78
C GLY A 31 -9.84 -3.03 18.46
N VAL A 32 -9.38 -4.29 18.43
CA VAL A 32 -8.00 -4.62 18.04
C VAL A 32 -7.73 -4.17 16.60
N LEU A 33 -8.64 -4.47 15.68
CA LEU A 33 -8.44 -4.15 14.26
C LEU A 33 -8.47 -2.63 14.01
N GLN A 34 -9.33 -1.89 14.71
CA GLN A 34 -9.29 -0.42 14.72
C GLN A 34 -7.96 0.12 15.26
N GLN A 35 -7.44 -0.43 16.35
CA GLN A 35 -6.15 -0.03 16.89
C GLN A 35 -5.00 -0.24 15.89
N TYR A 36 -4.98 -1.38 15.19
CA TYR A 36 -4.01 -1.69 14.13
C TYR A 36 -4.18 -0.81 12.88
N VAL A 37 -5.42 -0.54 12.47
CA VAL A 37 -5.72 0.32 11.31
C VAL A 37 -5.35 1.78 11.58
N VAL A 38 -5.50 2.22 12.83
CA VAL A 38 -5.11 3.56 13.29
C VAL A 38 -3.59 3.70 13.42
N THR A 39 -2.83 2.60 13.54
CA THR A 39 -1.36 2.66 13.68
C THR A 39 -0.57 2.58 12.37
N LEU A 40 -1.13 2.05 11.28
CA LEU A 40 -0.45 2.05 9.98
C LEU A 40 -0.76 3.34 9.22
N SER A 41 0.25 4.19 9.05
CA SER A 41 0.15 5.34 8.16
C SER A 41 -0.16 4.88 6.73
N SER A 42 -0.71 5.76 5.89
CA SER A 42 -0.90 5.46 4.46
C SER A 42 0.40 5.00 3.79
N TYR A 43 1.56 5.50 4.25
CA TYR A 43 2.85 5.08 3.76
C TYR A 43 3.22 3.66 4.19
N ASP A 44 2.92 3.24 5.42
CA ASP A 44 3.23 1.87 5.87
C ASP A 44 2.41 0.84 5.08
N LYS A 45 1.16 1.21 4.72
CA LYS A 45 0.31 0.39 3.85
C LYS A 45 0.92 0.25 2.45
N TYR A 46 1.34 1.37 1.86
CA TYR A 46 2.03 1.39 0.57
C TYR A 46 3.33 0.57 0.60
N HIS A 47 4.16 0.77 1.62
CA HIS A 47 5.40 0.03 1.79
C HIS A 47 5.14 -1.49 1.89
N ALA A 48 4.18 -1.91 2.72
CA ALA A 48 3.83 -3.32 2.85
C ALA A 48 3.26 -3.92 1.55
N GLU A 49 2.48 -3.16 0.80
CA GLU A 49 1.95 -3.54 -0.51
C GLU A 49 3.07 -3.76 -1.53
N VAL A 50 3.98 -2.80 -1.68
CA VAL A 50 5.14 -2.90 -2.59
C VAL A 50 6.03 -4.08 -2.22
N MET A 51 6.33 -4.28 -0.93
CA MET A 51 7.14 -5.42 -0.47
C MET A 51 6.45 -6.77 -0.66
N SER A 52 5.11 -6.80 -0.73
CA SER A 52 4.37 -8.03 -1.02
C SER A 52 4.40 -8.42 -2.49
N GLY A 53 4.76 -7.50 -3.39
CA GLY A 53 4.81 -7.70 -4.83
C GLY A 53 3.45 -7.79 -5.53
N HIS A 54 2.35 -7.54 -4.81
CA HIS A 54 1.00 -7.54 -5.34
C HIS A 54 0.42 -6.15 -5.17
N LEU A 55 0.41 -5.37 -6.26
CA LEU A 55 -0.07 -3.99 -6.26
C LEU A 55 -1.48 -3.94 -6.85
N GLU A 56 -2.34 -3.14 -6.23
CA GLU A 56 -3.69 -2.87 -6.72
C GLU A 56 -3.97 -1.37 -6.67
N TRP A 57 -4.82 -0.88 -7.58
CA TRP A 57 -5.23 0.52 -7.54
C TRP A 57 -5.94 0.84 -6.22
N SER A 58 -5.34 1.75 -5.46
CA SER A 58 -5.80 2.15 -4.14
C SER A 58 -5.42 3.62 -3.87
N PRO A 59 -5.94 4.26 -2.80
CA PRO A 59 -5.67 5.67 -2.52
C PRO A 59 -4.18 6.04 -2.32
N VAL A 60 -3.30 5.06 -2.14
CA VAL A 60 -1.84 5.28 -2.05
C VAL A 60 -1.16 5.41 -3.41
N HIS A 61 -1.82 5.03 -4.51
CA HIS A 61 -1.30 5.20 -5.87
C HIS A 61 -1.87 6.47 -6.51
N THR A 62 -1.60 7.63 -5.90
CA THR A 62 -2.10 8.92 -6.37
C THR A 62 -1.05 10.03 -6.30
N GLU A 63 -1.12 11.00 -7.21
CA GLU A 63 -0.23 12.16 -7.22
C GLU A 63 -0.13 12.87 -5.86
N ARG A 64 -1.25 12.98 -5.15
CA ARG A 64 -1.27 13.58 -3.81
C ARG A 64 -0.43 12.77 -2.82
N PHE A 65 -0.59 11.45 -2.80
CA PHE A 65 0.20 10.58 -1.92
C PHE A 65 1.70 10.72 -2.21
N PHE A 66 2.07 10.70 -3.50
CA PHE A 66 3.47 10.81 -3.91
C PHE A 66 4.05 12.16 -3.49
N ARG A 67 3.37 13.29 -3.74
CA ARG A 67 3.86 14.61 -3.28
C ARG A 67 4.11 14.68 -1.76
N GLU A 68 3.31 13.98 -0.96
CA GLU A 68 3.42 13.99 0.49
C GLU A 68 4.52 13.05 1.02
N ASN A 69 4.85 11.97 0.29
CA ASN A 69 5.71 10.89 0.80
C ASN A 69 6.97 10.63 -0.05
N ILE A 70 7.22 11.43 -1.09
CA ILE A 70 8.27 11.15 -2.07
C ILE A 70 9.66 11.02 -1.45
N ASP A 71 9.97 11.84 -0.43
CA ASP A 71 11.29 11.88 0.18
C ASP A 71 11.65 10.55 0.86
N LYS A 72 10.64 9.79 1.30
CA LYS A 72 10.84 8.47 1.92
C LYS A 72 11.37 7.43 0.92
N PHE A 73 11.24 7.65 -0.40
CA PHE A 73 11.85 6.75 -1.39
C PHE A 73 13.38 6.78 -1.34
N ALA A 74 14.00 7.82 -0.77
CA ALA A 74 15.46 7.89 -0.62
C ALA A 74 16.00 7.03 0.54
N GLU A 75 15.12 6.54 1.42
CA GLU A 75 15.48 5.66 2.52
C GLU A 75 16.04 4.32 2.01
N ASP A 76 16.86 3.66 2.85
CA ASP A 76 17.46 2.36 2.58
C ASP A 76 18.10 2.22 1.18
N ASN A 77 18.78 3.28 0.75
CA ASN A 77 19.44 3.36 -0.56
C ASN A 77 18.47 3.05 -1.72
N PHE A 78 17.31 3.71 -1.69
CA PHE A 78 16.26 3.56 -2.70
C PHE A 78 15.72 2.13 -2.81
N GLN A 79 15.64 1.39 -1.69
CA GLN A 79 15.13 0.01 -1.67
C GLN A 79 13.76 -0.08 -2.34
N LEU A 80 12.85 0.84 -2.03
CA LEU A 80 11.49 0.82 -2.54
C LEU A 80 11.45 0.99 -4.07
N ALA A 81 12.26 1.91 -4.61
CA ALA A 81 12.42 2.06 -6.06
C ALA A 81 13.03 0.81 -6.71
N ARG A 82 13.98 0.13 -6.04
CA ARG A 82 14.58 -1.12 -6.56
C ARG A 82 13.56 -2.25 -6.64
N VAL A 83 12.69 -2.38 -5.64
CA VAL A 83 11.63 -3.39 -5.65
C VAL A 83 10.63 -3.08 -6.76
N LEU A 84 10.18 -1.83 -6.89
CA LEU A 84 9.29 -1.42 -7.99
C LEU A 84 9.91 -1.73 -9.36
N VAL A 85 11.19 -1.44 -9.59
CA VAL A 85 11.86 -1.79 -10.85
C VAL A 85 11.86 -3.30 -11.10
N ALA A 86 12.01 -4.13 -10.07
CA ALA A 86 11.92 -5.58 -10.20
C ALA A 86 10.48 -6.05 -10.54
N LEU A 87 9.46 -5.35 -10.03
CA LEU A 87 8.04 -5.66 -10.28
C LEU A 87 7.57 -5.32 -11.70
N LEU A 88 8.38 -4.63 -12.50
CA LEU A 88 8.13 -4.50 -13.94
C LEU A 88 8.13 -5.85 -14.67
N GLU A 89 8.78 -6.87 -14.11
CA GLU A 89 8.84 -8.23 -14.64
C GLU A 89 7.80 -9.17 -13.98
N ALA A 90 6.82 -8.64 -13.26
CA ALA A 90 5.77 -9.44 -12.64
C ALA A 90 4.83 -10.05 -13.69
N ASP A 91 4.37 -11.28 -13.46
CA ASP A 91 3.42 -11.96 -14.36
C ASP A 91 2.02 -11.30 -14.38
N ASN A 92 1.69 -10.56 -13.32
CA ASN A 92 0.40 -9.91 -13.19
C ASN A 92 0.42 -8.53 -13.86
N ALA A 93 -0.34 -8.40 -14.95
CA ALA A 93 -0.45 -7.15 -15.71
C ALA A 93 -0.91 -5.94 -14.87
N LEU A 94 -1.80 -6.14 -13.89
CA LEU A 94 -2.25 -5.06 -13.00
C LEU A 94 -1.09 -4.57 -12.12
N THR A 95 -0.30 -5.49 -11.57
CA THR A 95 0.89 -5.15 -10.80
C THR A 95 1.86 -4.31 -11.64
N VAL A 96 2.10 -4.72 -12.90
CA VAL A 96 2.99 -3.99 -13.81
C VAL A 96 2.43 -2.60 -14.15
N GLU A 97 1.13 -2.48 -14.37
CA GLU A 97 0.46 -1.19 -14.64
C GLU A 97 0.65 -0.20 -13.49
N VAL A 98 0.31 -0.61 -12.26
CA VAL A 98 0.44 0.22 -11.06
C VAL A 98 1.92 0.56 -10.81
N THR A 99 2.82 -0.41 -11.00
CA THR A 99 4.27 -0.20 -10.89
C THR A 99 4.76 0.86 -11.88
N CYS A 100 4.31 0.82 -13.13
CA CYS A 100 4.67 1.82 -14.14
C CYS A 100 4.22 3.23 -13.72
N TYR A 101 3.01 3.35 -13.17
CA TYR A 101 2.50 4.62 -12.66
C TYR A 101 3.37 5.15 -11.52
N ASP A 102 3.62 4.32 -10.51
CA ASP A 102 4.41 4.68 -9.32
C ASP A 102 5.83 5.13 -9.68
N LEU A 103 6.49 4.42 -10.59
CA LEU A 103 7.82 4.80 -11.08
C LEU A 103 7.78 6.12 -11.85
N GLY A 104 6.71 6.39 -12.60
CA GLY A 104 6.49 7.67 -13.27
C GLY A 104 6.33 8.82 -12.29
N GLU A 105 5.55 8.63 -11.23
CA GLU A 105 5.37 9.60 -10.16
C GLU A 105 6.69 9.82 -9.39
N PHE A 106 7.43 8.76 -9.09
CA PHE A 106 8.76 8.85 -8.51
C PHE A 106 9.73 9.66 -9.38
N ALA A 107 9.76 9.39 -10.70
CA ALA A 107 10.57 10.14 -11.66
C ALA A 107 10.17 11.62 -11.79
N ARG A 108 8.91 11.94 -11.54
CA ARG A 108 8.34 13.28 -11.67
C ARG A 108 8.56 14.13 -10.43
N PHE A 109 8.36 13.56 -9.24
CA PHE A 109 8.35 14.30 -7.98
C PHE A 109 9.65 14.22 -7.19
N HIS A 110 10.41 13.14 -7.30
CA HIS A 110 11.69 13.04 -6.58
C HIS A 110 12.79 13.76 -7.38
N PRO A 111 13.57 14.68 -6.78
CA PRO A 111 14.62 15.42 -7.49
C PRO A 111 15.63 14.51 -8.19
N ASP A 112 15.97 13.39 -7.54
CA ASP A 112 16.89 12.38 -8.06
C ASP A 112 16.20 11.22 -8.79
N GLY A 113 14.87 11.21 -8.87
CA GLY A 113 14.09 10.05 -9.32
C GLY A 113 14.53 9.54 -10.69
N ARG A 114 14.63 10.44 -11.68
CA ARG A 114 15.09 10.08 -13.04
C ARG A 114 16.48 9.44 -13.03
N ARG A 115 17.44 10.06 -12.33
CA ARG A 115 18.83 9.60 -12.23
C ARG A 115 18.92 8.23 -11.55
N VAL A 116 18.12 8.00 -10.52
CA VAL A 116 18.05 6.72 -9.82
C VAL A 116 17.48 5.64 -10.73
N LEU A 117 16.34 5.90 -11.40
CA LEU A 117 15.73 4.94 -12.31
C LEU A 117 16.62 4.56 -13.49
N ASP A 118 17.36 5.52 -14.04
CA ASP A 118 18.34 5.25 -15.09
C ASP A 118 19.45 4.31 -14.60
N LYS A 119 19.97 4.53 -13.39
CA LYS A 119 20.98 3.65 -12.77
C LYS A 119 20.46 2.26 -12.44
N LEU A 120 19.17 2.16 -12.08
CA LEU A 120 18.51 0.89 -11.78
C LEU A 120 18.11 0.11 -13.04
N GLY A 121 18.27 0.69 -14.23
CA GLY A 121 17.92 0.03 -15.50
C GLY A 121 16.41 -0.11 -15.71
N ALA A 122 15.64 0.86 -15.19
CA ALA A 122 14.17 0.87 -15.31
C ALA A 122 13.69 1.18 -16.74
N LYS A 123 14.54 1.79 -17.57
CA LYS A 123 14.30 2.02 -18.99
C LYS A 123 14.98 0.88 -19.76
N ARG A 124 14.17 -0.01 -20.33
CA ARG A 124 14.62 -1.08 -21.25
C ARG A 124 14.03 -0.84 -22.63
#